data_AF-A0A354WSZ4-F1
#
_entry.id   AF-A0A354WSZ4-F1
#
_cell.length_a   1.000
_cell.length_b   1.000
_cell.length_c   1.000
_cell.angle_alpha   90.00
_cell.angle_beta   90.00
_cell.angle_gamma   90.00
#
_symmetry.space_group_name_H-M   'P 1'
#
loop_
_entity.id
_entity.type
_entity.pdbx_description
1 polymer ?
#
loop_
_entity_poly.entity_id
_entity_poly.type
_entity_poly.pdbx_seq_one_letter_code
_entity_poly.pdbx_strand_id
1 'polypeptide(L)'
;MVIISYKRFMFKGVTGATFTTKGGGVLEEAPDWIRETQLYGWALGDGDIIEAVDHSDKSAYAADDKAKKTKSSRAKKTPEQVDPAAEA
;
A
#
# COMPACT_ATOMS: atom_id res chain seq x y z
N MET A 1 -3.38 6.23 12.53
CA MET A 1 -3.71 6.65 11.14
C MET A 1 -4.95 5.93 10.62
N VAL A 2 -5.51 6.40 9.51
CA VAL A 2 -6.64 5.76 8.81
C VAL A 2 -6.13 5.15 7.50
N ILE A 3 -6.47 3.88 7.27
CA ILE A 3 -6.07 3.17 6.05
C ILE A 3 -7.25 2.43 5.42
N ILE A 4 -7.11 2.12 4.14
CA ILE A 4 -7.89 1.11 3.43
C ILE A 4 -6.95 -0.05 3.14
N SER A 5 -7.33 -1.26 3.53
CA SER A 5 -6.57 -2.48 3.23
C SER A 5 -7.37 -3.42 2.32
N TYR A 6 -6.80 -3.81 1.19
CA TYR A 6 -7.41 -4.76 0.26
C TYR A 6 -7.13 -6.21 0.66
N LYS A 7 -5.95 -6.45 1.25
CA LYS A 7 -5.55 -7.76 1.79
C LYS A 7 -5.40 -7.71 3.31
N ARG A 8 -5.40 -8.89 3.91
CA ARG A 8 -5.11 -9.08 5.33
C ARG A 8 -3.61 -9.17 5.54
N PHE A 9 -3.09 -8.30 6.39
CA PHE A 9 -1.70 -8.24 6.79
C PHE A 9 -1.61 -8.35 8.31
N MET A 10 -0.66 -9.13 8.81
CA MET A 10 -0.32 -9.15 10.24
C MET A 10 1.01 -8.42 10.44
N PHE A 11 0.95 -7.29 11.12
CA PHE A 11 2.10 -6.51 11.55
C PHE A 11 2.53 -6.93 12.94
N LYS A 12 3.84 -7.05 13.14
CA LYS A 12 4.46 -7.32 14.44
C LYS A 12 5.42 -6.18 14.77
N GLY A 13 5.13 -5.48 15.85
CA GLY A 13 5.99 -4.43 16.38
C GLY A 13 7.14 -5.01 17.21
N VAL A 14 8.19 -4.21 17.38
CA VAL A 14 9.39 -4.57 18.15
C VAL A 14 9.11 -4.88 19.63
N THR A 15 8.04 -4.31 20.20
CA THR A 15 7.61 -4.51 21.59
C THR A 15 6.65 -5.69 21.77
N GLY A 16 6.44 -6.51 20.74
CA GLY A 16 5.47 -7.62 20.76
C GLY A 16 4.03 -7.20 20.45
N ALA A 17 3.78 -5.93 20.17
CA ALA A 17 2.48 -5.46 19.67
C ALA A 17 2.14 -6.14 18.34
N THR A 18 0.88 -6.53 18.16
CA THR A 18 0.40 -7.09 16.89
C THR A 18 -0.79 -6.29 16.40
N PHE A 19 -0.85 -6.10 15.08
CA PHE A 19 -1.98 -5.47 14.42
C PHE A 19 -2.32 -6.28 13.17
N THR A 20 -3.58 -6.62 12.99
CA THR A 20 -4.04 -7.35 11.80
C THR A 20 -5.07 -6.52 11.08
N THR A 21 -4.82 -6.22 9.80
CA THR A 21 -5.79 -5.48 8.98
C THR A 21 -7.04 -6.31 8.70
N LYS A 22 -8.17 -5.64 8.53
CA LYS A 22 -9.43 -6.30 8.18
C LYS A 22 -9.40 -6.90 6.77
N GLY A 23 -8.76 -6.22 5.81
CA GLY A 23 -8.79 -6.55 4.40
C GLY A 23 -10.13 -6.20 3.74
N GLY A 24 -10.27 -6.50 2.44
CA GLY A 24 -11.55 -6.36 1.74
C GLY A 24 -11.91 -4.93 1.31
N GLY A 25 -10.96 -3.99 1.35
CA GLY A 25 -11.15 -2.61 0.91
C GLY A 25 -11.93 -1.75 1.90
N VAL A 26 -11.96 -2.13 3.17
CA VAL A 26 -12.66 -1.37 4.21
C VAL A 26 -11.74 -0.33 4.85
N LEU A 27 -12.33 0.80 5.24
CA LEU A 27 -11.65 1.83 6.00
C LEU A 27 -11.49 1.38 7.46
N GLU A 28 -10.28 1.47 7.99
CA GLU A 28 -9.96 1.06 9.35
C GLU A 28 -8.90 1.96 9.98
N GLU A 29 -8.96 2.03 11.31
CA GLU A 29 -7.93 2.70 12.11
C GLU A 29 -6.77 1.73 12.33
N ALA A 30 -5.57 2.19 11.99
CA ALA A 30 -4.33 1.44 12.12
C ALA A 30 -3.33 2.20 13.00
N PRO A 31 -2.53 1.49 13.82
CA PRO A 31 -1.49 2.12 14.61
C PRO A 31 -0.41 2.76 13.72
N ASP A 32 0.11 3.94 14.10
CA ASP A 32 1.11 4.64 13.28
C ASP A 32 2.44 3.87 13.18
N TRP A 33 2.78 3.07 14.19
CA TRP A 33 4.02 2.28 14.22
C TRP A 33 4.12 1.26 13.08
N ILE A 34 3.02 0.86 12.44
CA ILE A 34 3.11 -0.09 11.32
C ILE A 34 3.84 0.53 10.11
N ARG A 35 3.91 1.86 10.00
CA ARG A 35 4.67 2.57 8.93
C ARG A 35 6.15 2.27 8.95
N GLU A 36 6.69 1.93 10.12
CA GLU A 36 8.10 1.58 10.30
C GLU A 36 8.40 0.15 9.81
N THR A 37 7.37 -0.64 9.50
CA THR A 37 7.54 -2.01 9.03
C THR A 37 7.79 -2.06 7.52
N GLN A 38 8.72 -2.91 7.09
CA GLN A 38 8.99 -3.14 5.67
C GLN A 38 7.76 -3.66 4.92
N LEU A 39 6.94 -4.48 5.59
CA LEU A 39 5.68 -5.00 5.03
C LEU A 39 4.72 -3.86 4.65
N TYR A 40 4.67 -2.80 5.45
CA TYR A 40 3.82 -1.65 5.17
C TYR A 40 4.27 -0.90 3.92
N GLY A 41 5.58 -0.66 3.79
CA GLY A 41 6.15 -0.01 2.60
C GLY A 41 5.86 -0.79 1.31
N TRP A 42 5.97 -2.12 1.34
CA TRP A 42 5.60 -2.97 0.21
C TRP A 42 4.11 -2.91 -0.10
N ALA A 43 3.26 -3.11 0.91
CA ALA A 43 1.80 -3.09 0.73
C ALA A 43 1.30 -1.72 0.23
N LEU A 44 1.90 -0.62 0.68
CA LEU A 44 1.60 0.73 0.20
C LEU A 44 2.06 0.90 -1.26
N GLY A 45 3.27 0.45 -1.60
CA GLY A 45 3.82 0.54 -2.95
C GLY A 45 3.03 -0.28 -3.98
N ASP A 46 2.54 -1.45 -3.59
CA ASP A 46 1.69 -2.30 -4.42
C ASP A 46 0.22 -1.83 -4.44
N GLY A 47 -0.12 -0.85 -3.58
CA GLY A 47 -1.46 -0.33 -3.35
C GLY A 47 -2.43 -1.38 -2.79
N ASP A 48 -1.91 -2.35 -2.04
CA ASP A 48 -2.72 -3.24 -1.21
C ASP A 48 -3.14 -2.55 0.10
N ILE A 49 -2.40 -1.52 0.52
CA ILE A 49 -2.78 -0.55 1.56
C ILE A 49 -2.78 0.85 0.95
N ILE A 50 -3.73 1.68 1.37
CA ILE A 50 -3.80 3.09 1.00
C ILE A 50 -4.06 3.90 2.28
N GLU A 51 -3.35 5.01 2.46
CA GLU A 51 -3.65 5.96 3.54
C GLU A 51 -4.82 6.86 3.15
N ALA A 52 -5.78 7.02 4.08
CA ALA A 52 -6.88 7.97 3.96
C ALA A 52 -6.60 9.20 4.83
N VAL A 53 -7.04 10.37 4.37
CA VAL A 53 -6.84 11.65 5.10
C VAL A 53 -7.73 11.72 6.35
N ASP A 54 -8.93 11.15 6.27
CA ASP A 54 -9.90 11.10 7.36
C ASP A 54 -10.82 9.87 7.22
N HIS A 55 -11.73 9.69 8.19
CA HIS A 55 -12.73 8.63 8.20
C HIS A 55 -13.94 8.85 7.26
N SER A 56 -13.91 9.89 6.42
CA SER A 56 -15.04 10.16 5.52
C SER A 56 -15.01 9.25 4.30
N ASP A 57 -16.21 8.85 3.84
CA ASP A 57 -16.37 8.10 2.60
C ASP A 57 -15.71 8.84 1.41
N LYS A 58 -15.78 10.18 1.39
CA LYS A 58 -15.14 10.99 0.35
C LYS A 58 -13.64 10.81 0.30
N SER A 59 -12.97 10.81 1.46
CA SER A 59 -11.53 10.56 1.53
C SER A 59 -11.18 9.14 1.14
N ALA A 60 -12.02 8.17 1.50
CA ALA A 60 -11.84 6.78 1.08
C ALA A 60 -11.89 6.61 -0.45
N TYR A 61 -12.92 7.19 -1.09
CA TYR A 61 -13.07 7.17 -2.55
C TYR A 61 -11.91 7.90 -3.26
N ALA A 62 -11.49 9.06 -2.75
CA ALA A 62 -10.40 9.83 -3.34
C ALA A 62 -9.05 9.09 -3.24
N ALA A 63 -8.79 8.42 -2.12
CA ALA A 63 -7.60 7.63 -1.89
C ALA A 63 -7.57 6.40 -2.83
N ASP A 64 -8.69 5.69 -2.96
CA ASP A 64 -8.81 4.55 -3.86
C ASP A 64 -8.65 4.92 -5.35
N ASP A 65 -9.30 5.98 -5.79
CA ASP A 65 -9.19 6.45 -7.19
C ASP A 65 -7.74 6.83 -7.54
N LYS A 66 -7.04 7.49 -6.61
CA LYS A 66 -5.62 7.84 -6.77
C LYS A 66 -4.72 6.59 -6.83
N ALA A 67 -4.99 5.58 -6.00
CA ALA A 67 -4.24 4.34 -6.02
C ALA A 67 -4.45 3.55 -7.32
N LYS A 68 -5.69 3.47 -7.82
CA LYS A 68 -6.01 2.82 -9.11
C LYS A 68 -5.31 3.48 -10.29
N LYS A 69 -5.27 4.82 -10.34
CA LYS A 69 -4.50 5.58 -11.34
C LYS A 69 -3.00 5.31 -11.25
N THR A 70 -2.48 5.14 -10.04
CA THR A 70 -1.06 4.82 -9.81
C THR A 70 -0.71 3.39 -10.26
N LYS A 71 -1.56 2.39 -9.99
CA LYS A 71 -1.35 1.01 -10.50
C LYS A 71 -1.43 0.94 -12.03
N SER A 72 -2.39 1.64 -12.64
CA SER A 72 -2.54 1.67 -14.10
C SER A 72 -1.34 2.30 -14.81
N SER A 73 -0.73 3.34 -14.22
CA SER A 73 0.49 3.95 -14.75
C SER A 73 1.75 3.13 -14.49
N ARG A 74 1.81 2.38 -13.37
CA ARG A 74 2.92 1.45 -13.08
C ARG A 74 2.92 0.22 -14.01
N ALA A 75 1.75 -0.33 -14.33
CA ALA A 75 1.59 -1.42 -15.29
C ALA A 75 1.97 -1.03 -16.73
N LYS A 76 1.92 0.27 -17.07
CA LYS A 76 2.40 0.79 -18.36
C LYS A 76 3.91 1.08 -18.40
N LYS A 77 4.61 0.97 -17.27
CA LYS A 77 6.06 1.15 -17.15
C LYS A 77 6.77 -0.17 -16.85
N THR A 78 6.42 -1.24 -17.56
CA THR A 78 7.31 -2.41 -17.63
C THR A 78 8.57 -2.00 -18.39
N PRO A 79 9.76 -2.15 -17.81
CA PRO A 79 11.03 -1.87 -18.49
C PRO A 79 11.32 -3.03 -19.42
N GLU A 80 11.03 -2.86 -20.71
CA GLU A 80 11.70 -3.65 -21.74
C GLU A 80 12.90 -2.84 -22.23
N GLN A 81 14.00 -3.56 -22.47
CA GLN A 81 15.29 -3.11 -23.02
C GLN A 81 16.32 -2.64 -21.98
N VAL A 82 16.84 -3.63 -21.26
CA VAL A 82 18.29 -3.73 -21.06
C VAL A 82 18.96 -3.86 -22.43
N ASP A 83 19.70 -2.82 -22.83
CA ASP A 83 20.66 -2.87 -23.93
C ASP A 83 21.73 -3.94 -23.66
N PRO A 84 21.97 -4.91 -24.56
CA PRO A 84 23.26 -5.58 -24.61
C PRO A 84 24.20 -4.71 -25.46
N ALA A 85 24.88 -3.76 -24.81
CA ALA A 85 26.09 -3.18 -25.36
C ALA A 85 27.20 -4.24 -25.31
N ALA A 86 27.77 -4.51 -26.49
CA ALA A 86 29.16 -4.88 -26.72
C ALA A 86 29.79 -5.91 -25.77
N GLU A 87 29.89 -7.16 -26.24
CA GLU A 87 31.03 -8.00 -25.90
C GLU A 87 31.64 -8.57 -27.20
N ALA A 88 32.97 -8.65 -27.18
CA ALA A 88 33.93 -8.65 -28.29
C ALA A 88 33.81 -9.78 -29.33
#